data_AF-A0ABD0ZBL6-F1
#
_entry.id   AF-A0ABD0ZBL6-F1
#
_cell.length_a   1.000
_cell.length_b   1.000
_cell.length_c   1.000
_cell.angle_alpha   90.00
_cell.angle_beta   90.00
_cell.angle_gamma   90.00
#
_symmetry.space_group_name_H-M   'P 1'
#
loop_
_entity.id
_entity.type
_entity.pdbx_description
1 polymer ?
#
loop_
_entity_poly.entity_id
_entity_poly.type
_entity_poly.pdbx_seq_one_letter_code
_entity_poly.pdbx_strand_id
1 'polypeptide(L)'
;MKIKKPPQILSIHLKRFKYIEQLGRYKKLSCRVVFPLELKLSNTVEEYVDIEYSLFAVVVHVGSGPNHGHYVSLVKSHNYWLFFDDEIVEMIEESAVQTFFGSSQ
;
A
#
# COMPACT_ATOMS: atom_id res chain seq x y z
N MET A 1 13.03 -4.95 -16.37
CA MET A 1 12.07 -3.90 -16.78
C MET A 1 12.54 -2.59 -16.16
N LYS A 2 12.73 -1.51 -16.93
CA LYS A 2 13.15 -0.20 -16.40
C LYS A 2 12.01 0.81 -16.61
N ILE A 3 11.82 1.71 -15.65
CA ILE A 3 10.86 2.82 -15.77
C ILE A 3 11.52 3.89 -16.65
N LYS A 4 10.93 4.17 -17.82
CA LYS A 4 11.46 5.18 -18.76
C LYS A 4 11.17 6.60 -18.32
N LYS A 5 9.94 6.84 -17.84
CA LYS A 5 9.49 8.14 -17.33
C LYS A 5 8.67 7.90 -16.05
N PRO A 6 9.02 8.52 -14.91
CA PRO A 6 8.24 8.38 -13.68
C PRO A 6 6.94 9.18 -13.78
N PRO A 7 5.82 8.66 -13.25
CA PRO A 7 4.58 9.43 -13.18
C PRO A 7 4.62 10.47 -12.05
N GLN A 8 3.80 11.53 -12.14
CA GLN A 8 3.65 12.47 -11.02
C GLN A 8 3.02 11.80 -9.79
N ILE A 9 2.10 10.84 -10.00
CA ILE A 9 1.48 10.04 -8.94
C ILE A 9 1.81 8.57 -9.22
N LEU A 10 2.50 7.93 -8.29
CA LEU A 10 2.86 6.52 -8.37
C LEU A 10 1.87 5.67 -7.57
N SER A 11 1.16 4.77 -8.25
CA SER A 11 0.30 3.77 -7.60
C SER A 11 0.97 2.39 -7.60
N ILE A 12 1.15 1.81 -6.42
CA ILE A 12 1.74 0.47 -6.24
C ILE A 12 0.66 -0.48 -5.73
N HIS A 13 0.30 -1.47 -6.55
CA HIS A 13 -0.64 -2.51 -6.16
C HIS A 13 0.13 -3.74 -5.65
N LEU A 14 0.03 -4.01 -4.34
CA LEU A 14 0.55 -5.24 -3.74
C LEU A 14 -0.32 -6.44 -4.14
N LYS A 15 0.20 -7.37 -4.95
CA LYS A 15 -0.50 -8.59 -5.36
C LYS A 15 -0.69 -9.56 -4.19
N ARG A 16 -1.67 -9.27 -3.33
CA ARG A 16 -1.95 -10.02 -2.09
C ARG A 16 -2.91 -11.18 -2.27
N PHE A 17 -3.26 -11.59 -3.49
CA PHE A 17 -4.10 -12.76 -3.72
C PHE A 17 -3.39 -13.76 -4.63
N LYS A 18 -3.41 -15.02 -4.21
CA LYS A 18 -2.84 -16.14 -4.98
C LYS A 18 -3.85 -17.27 -5.02
N TYR A 19 -4.03 -17.87 -6.20
CA TYR A 19 -4.79 -19.11 -6.31
C TYR A 19 -3.96 -20.26 -5.73
N ILE A 20 -4.53 -21.00 -4.78
CA ILE A 20 -3.90 -22.18 -4.17
C ILE A 20 -4.62 -23.41 -4.70
N GLU A 21 -3.96 -24.13 -5.61
CA GLU A 21 -4.51 -25.30 -6.30
C GLU A 21 -5.00 -26.37 -5.32
N GLN A 22 -4.22 -26.64 -4.26
CA GLN A 22 -4.55 -27.59 -3.19
C GLN A 22 -5.88 -27.28 -2.48
N LEU A 23 -6.29 -26.01 -2.46
CA LEU A 23 -7.53 -25.55 -1.83
C LEU A 23 -8.64 -25.26 -2.86
N GLY A 24 -8.34 -25.32 -4.16
CA GLY A 24 -9.27 -24.96 -5.23
C GLY A 24 -9.79 -23.52 -5.15
N ARG A 25 -9.05 -22.58 -4.53
CA ARG A 25 -9.52 -21.21 -4.31
C ARG A 25 -8.39 -20.18 -4.19
N TYR A 26 -8.75 -18.91 -4.36
CA TYR A 26 -7.89 -17.78 -4.01
C TYR A 26 -7.76 -17.63 -2.50
N LYS A 27 -6.53 -17.38 -2.03
CA LYS A 27 -6.22 -17.03 -0.65
C LYS A 27 -5.48 -15.70 -0.61
N LYS A 28 -5.84 -14.85 0.35
CA LYS A 28 -5.08 -13.64 0.66
C LYS A 28 -3.73 -13.97 1.30
N LEU A 29 -2.68 -13.33 0.82
CA LEU A 29 -1.33 -13.35 1.36
C LEU A 29 -1.24 -12.29 2.46
N SER A 30 -1.33 -12.75 3.70
CA SER A 30 -1.25 -11.93 4.91
C SER A 30 0.18 -11.58 5.32
N CYS A 31 1.18 -12.05 4.57
CA CYS A 31 2.58 -11.81 4.87
C CYS A 31 2.88 -10.31 5.00
N ARG A 32 3.81 -10.01 5.92
CA ARG A 32 4.26 -8.67 6.21
C ARG A 32 5.04 -8.11 5.02
N VAL A 33 4.59 -6.95 4.53
CA VAL A 33 5.28 -6.15 3.51
C VAL A 33 5.43 -4.74 4.06
N VAL A 34 6.67 -4.36 4.34
CA VAL A 34 6.99 -2.99 4.75
C VAL A 34 6.97 -2.10 3.51
N PHE A 35 6.26 -0.99 3.59
CA PHE A 35 6.36 0.09 2.64
C PHE A 35 6.90 1.33 3.37
N PRO A 36 7.89 2.04 2.79
CA PRO A 36 8.46 3.22 3.42
C PRO A 36 7.55 4.44 3.23
N LEU A 37 7.71 5.45 4.09
CA LEU A 37 7.10 6.76 3.90
C LEU A 37 7.74 7.55 2.76
N GLU A 38 9.02 7.27 2.48
CA GLU A 38 9.79 7.86 1.39
C GLU A 38 10.33 6.73 0.49
N LEU A 39 10.01 6.79 -0.79
CA LEU A 39 10.43 5.79 -1.77
C LEU A 39 11.38 6.42 -2.79
N LYS A 40 12.63 5.98 -2.77
CA LYS A 40 13.64 6.34 -3.78
C LYS A 40 13.61 5.34 -4.93
N LEU A 41 13.40 5.82 -6.15
CA LEU A 41 13.48 5.00 -7.36
C LEU A 41 14.90 5.06 -7.94
N SER A 42 15.71 4.03 -7.68
CA SER A 42 17.11 3.95 -8.13
C SER A 42 17.31 3.30 -9.52
N ASN A 43 16.25 2.75 -10.12
CA ASN A 43 16.31 2.01 -11.40
C ASN A 43 15.68 2.79 -12.58
N THR A 44 15.73 4.12 -12.53
CA THR A 44 15.31 5.05 -13.58
C THR A 44 16.48 5.39 -14.52
N VAL A 45 16.18 5.91 -15.70
CA VAL A 45 17.20 6.31 -16.69
C VAL A 45 18.17 7.32 -16.06
N GLU A 46 19.45 7.31 -16.46
CA GLU A 46 20.55 8.13 -15.91
C GLU A 46 20.26 9.63 -15.79
N GLU A 47 19.23 10.16 -16.47
CA GLU A 47 18.78 11.55 -16.35
C GLU A 47 17.97 11.85 -15.07
N TYR A 48 17.54 10.83 -14.32
CA TYR A 48 16.68 10.98 -13.15
C TYR A 48 17.24 10.29 -11.90
N VAL A 49 18.47 10.64 -11.54
CA VAL A 49 19.23 9.96 -10.48
C VAL A 49 18.57 10.08 -9.09
N ASP A 50 17.67 11.04 -8.86
CA ASP A 50 17.13 11.34 -7.52
C ASP A 50 15.60 11.50 -7.50
N ILE A 51 14.84 10.52 -8.02
CA ILE A 51 13.37 10.55 -7.88
C ILE A 51 12.96 9.97 -6.53
N GLU A 52 12.31 10.80 -5.75
CA GLU A 52 11.73 10.46 -4.46
C GLU A 52 10.21 10.67 -4.47
N TYR A 53 9.48 9.72 -3.92
CA TYR A 53 8.05 9.83 -3.67
C TYR A 53 7.79 9.82 -2.17
N SER A 54 6.93 10.73 -1.71
CA SER A 54 6.37 10.67 -0.37
C SER A 54 5.05 9.91 -0.39
N LEU A 55 4.91 8.94 0.51
CA LEU A 55 3.66 8.22 0.72
C LEU A 55 2.61 9.17 1.29
N PHE A 56 1.49 9.29 0.59
CA PHE A 56 0.35 10.12 1.05
C PHE A 56 -0.96 9.34 1.13
N ALA A 57 -1.02 8.10 0.63
CA ALA A 57 -2.23 7.29 0.68
C ALA A 57 -1.91 5.79 0.75
N VAL A 58 -2.69 5.06 1.55
CA VAL A 58 -2.69 3.59 1.64
C VAL A 58 -4.13 3.11 1.57
N VAL A 59 -4.43 2.24 0.60
CA VAL A 59 -5.74 1.56 0.52
C VAL A 59 -5.59 0.17 1.11
N VAL A 60 -6.42 -0.15 2.09
CA VAL A 60 -6.34 -1.38 2.87
C VAL A 60 -7.60 -2.20 2.61
N HIS A 61 -7.40 -3.43 2.16
CA HIS A 61 -8.46 -4.42 2.12
C HIS A 61 -8.45 -5.22 3.44
N VAL A 62 -9.58 -5.29 4.13
CA VAL A 62 -9.85 -6.12 5.32
C VAL A 62 -10.74 -7.29 4.90
N GLY A 63 -10.37 -8.51 5.27
CA GLY A 63 -11.06 -9.72 4.80
C GLY A 63 -10.11 -10.73 4.17
N SER A 64 -10.60 -11.95 3.95
CA SER A 64 -9.81 -13.13 3.57
C SER A 64 -9.95 -13.53 2.09
N GLY A 65 -11.08 -13.21 1.46
CA GLY A 65 -11.33 -13.47 0.04
C GLY A 65 -11.03 -12.28 -0.87
N PRO A 66 -10.93 -12.50 -2.19
CA PRO A 66 -10.75 -11.42 -3.16
C PRO A 66 -12.06 -10.72 -3.55
N ASN A 67 -13.20 -11.39 -3.38
CA ASN A 67 -14.52 -10.94 -3.84
C ASN A 67 -15.40 -10.40 -2.70
N HIS A 68 -14.88 -10.40 -1.46
CA HIS A 68 -15.59 -9.91 -0.29
C HIS A 68 -14.57 -9.39 0.72
N GLY A 69 -14.98 -8.35 1.44
CA GLY A 69 -14.17 -7.70 2.44
C GLY A 69 -14.64 -6.27 2.61
N HIS A 70 -13.83 -5.51 3.31
CA HIS A 70 -14.06 -4.11 3.64
C HIS A 70 -12.85 -3.29 3.23
N TYR A 71 -13.07 -2.10 2.68
CA TYR A 71 -12.00 -1.22 2.24
C TYR A 71 -11.95 0.02 3.12
N VAL A 72 -10.78 0.25 3.71
CA VAL A 72 -10.49 1.47 4.47
C VAL A 72 -9.29 2.15 3.84
N SER A 73 -9.11 3.45 4.10
CA SER A 73 -7.96 4.19 3.57
C SER A 73 -7.29 5.06 4.61
N LEU A 74 -5.97 5.14 4.52
CA LEU A 74 -5.16 6.08 5.28
C LEU A 74 -4.69 7.15 4.30
N VAL A 75 -4.95 8.42 4.58
CA VAL A 75 -4.55 9.53 3.70
C VAL A 75 -3.86 10.62 4.51
N LYS A 76 -2.72 11.09 4.02
CA LYS A 76 -1.98 12.21 4.60
C LYS A 76 -2.47 13.51 3.96
N SER A 77 -2.94 14.44 4.79
CA SER A 77 -3.40 15.77 4.38
C SER A 77 -2.86 16.81 5.35
N HIS A 78 -2.22 17.86 4.85
CA HIS A 78 -1.65 18.95 5.67
C HIS A 78 -0.75 18.45 6.83
N ASN A 79 0.06 17.41 6.58
CA ASN A 79 0.91 16.71 7.56
C ASN A 79 0.20 15.88 8.64
N TYR A 80 -1.11 15.74 8.57
CA TYR A 80 -1.88 14.84 9.43
C TYR A 80 -2.26 13.58 8.67
N TRP A 81 -2.20 12.43 9.33
CA TRP A 81 -2.77 11.19 8.81
C TRP A 81 -4.22 11.08 9.25
N LEU A 82 -5.06 10.72 8.29
CA LEU A 82 -6.48 10.51 8.48
C LEU A 82 -6.80 9.06 8.10
N PHE A 83 -7.53 8.38 8.96
CA PHE A 83 -8.12 7.07 8.73
C PHE A 83 -9.57 7.26 8.29
N PHE A 84 -9.91 6.74 7.12
CA PHE A 84 -11.24 6.76 6.55
C PHE A 84 -11.79 5.34 6.55
N ASP A 85 -12.88 5.18 7.30
CA ASP A 85 -13.69 3.97 7.36
C ASP A 85 -15.14 4.36 7.08
N ASP A 86 -15.51 4.28 5.80
CA ASP A 86 -16.78 4.77 5.26
C ASP A 86 -17.09 6.22 5.68
N GLU A 87 -18.15 6.45 6.47
CA GLU A 87 -18.52 7.77 7.00
C GLU A 87 -17.65 8.25 8.18
N ILE A 88 -16.84 7.37 8.77
CA ILE A 88 -16.01 7.66 9.94
C ILE A 88 -14.65 8.16 9.48
N VAL A 89 -14.26 9.34 9.96
CA VAL A 89 -12.96 9.95 9.70
C VAL A 89 -12.28 10.25 11.03
N GLU A 90 -11.11 9.65 11.24
CA GLU A 90 -10.32 9.81 12.46
C GLU A 90 -8.92 10.31 12.14
N MET A 91 -8.38 11.19 12.99
CA MET A 91 -6.96 11.54 12.91
C MET A 91 -6.14 10.46 13.61
N ILE A 92 -5.11 9.97 12.93
CA ILE A 92 -4.21 8.94 13.46
C ILE A 92 -2.77 9.44 13.47
N GLU A 93 -1.95 8.84 14.33
CA GLU A 93 -0.51 9.06 14.30
C GLU A 93 0.13 8.37 13.08
N GLU A 94 1.25 8.91 12.60
CA GLU A 94 2.02 8.28 11.51
C GLU A 94 2.54 6.87 11.90
N SER A 95 2.75 6.62 13.20
CA SER A 95 3.08 5.31 13.75
C SER A 95 2.01 4.26 13.45
N ALA A 96 0.73 4.65 13.43
CA ALA A 96 -0.39 3.77 13.14
C ALA A 96 -0.39 3.27 11.69
N VAL A 97 0.20 4.02 10.74
CA VAL A 97 0.34 3.58 9.34
C VAL A 97 1.14 2.26 9.26
N GLN A 98 2.10 2.07 10.18
CA GLN A 98 2.98 0.90 10.19
C GLN A 98 2.27 -0.40 10.63
N THR A 99 1.11 -0.30 11.27
CA THR A 99 0.33 -1.50 11.66
C THR A 99 -0.29 -2.19 10.43
N PHE A 100 -0.35 -1.50 9.28
CA PHE A 100 -0.93 -2.00 8.04
C PHE A 100 0.05 -2.76 7.13
N PHE A 101 1.25 -3.10 7.63
CA PHE A 101 2.20 -3.94 6.87
C PHE A 101 1.74 -5.39 6.69
N GLY A 102 0.77 -5.85 7.49
CA GLY A 102 0.33 -7.25 7.53
C GLY A 102 0.96 -8.02 8.69
N SER A 103 0.82 -9.35 8.68
CA SER A 103 1.26 -10.24 9.75
C SER A 103 2.55 -10.96 9.41
N SER A 104 3.39 -11.20 10.43
CA SER A 104 4.60 -12.01 10.33
C SER A 104 4.35 -13.52 10.55
N GLN A 105 3.09 -13.94 10.74
CA GLN A 105 2.72 -15.34 10.96
C GLN A 105 2.77 -16.18 9.68
#